data_AF-T0R9D8-F1
#
_entry.id   AF-T0R9D8-F1
#
_cell.length_a   1.000
_cell.length_b   1.000
_cell.length_c   1.000
_cell.angle_alpha   90.00
_cell.angle_beta   90.00
_cell.angle_gamma   90.00
#
_symmetry.space_group_name_H-M   'P 1'
#
loop_
_entity.id
_entity.type
_entity.pdbx_description
1 polymer ?
#
loop_
_entity_poly.entity_id
_entity_poly.type
_entity_poly.pdbx_seq_one_letter_code
_entity_poly.pdbx_strand_id
1 'polypeptide(L)' 'MKFYIGLALQLIGFSSVGLCLYSGLTVGDYGQLELIQFIGGSGLFYIGTALRSR' A
#
# COMPACT_ATOMS: atom_id res chain seq x y z
N MET A 1 20.70 4.43 -4.75
CA MET A 1 20.07 3.42 -3.86
C MET A 1 18.75 3.88 -3.25
N LYS A 2 18.65 5.09 -2.66
CA LYS A 2 17.41 5.63 -2.06
C LYS A 2 16.19 5.61 -3.00
N PHE A 3 16.41 5.92 -4.29
CA PHE A 3 15.37 5.83 -5.32
C PHE A 3 14.76 4.43 -5.48
N TYR A 4 15.58 3.37 -5.53
CA TYR A 4 15.09 1.99 -5.66
C TYR A 4 14.35 1.52 -4.41
N ILE A 5 14.81 1.95 -3.23
CA ILE A 5 14.14 1.64 -1.95
C ILE A 5 12.77 2.32 -1.89
N GLY A 6 12.68 3.61 -2.27
CA GLY A 6 11.40 4.32 -2.35
C GLY A 6 10.46 3.73 -3.41
N LEU A 7 10.99 3.30 -4.55
CA LEU A 7 10.23 2.65 -5.63
C LEU A 7 9.70 1.27 -5.21
N ALA A 8 10.50 0.47 -4.49
CA ALA A 8 10.06 -0.79 -3.90
C ALA A 8 8.95 -0.56 -2.85
N LEU A 9 9.11 0.44 -1.97
CA LEU A 9 8.07 0.79 -0.99
C LEU A 9 6.76 1.23 -1.65
N GLN A 10 6.84 2.03 -2.72
CA GLN A 10 5.66 2.41 -3.51
C GLN A 10 4.97 1.19 -4.12
N LEU A 11 5.72 0.26 -4.73
CA LEU A 11 5.15 -0.95 -5.33
C LEU A 11 4.50 -1.86 -4.29
N ILE A 12 5.10 -2.00 -3.11
CA ILE A 12 4.55 -2.79 -1.99
C ILE A 12 3.29 -2.13 -1.42
N GLY A 13 3.31 -0.81 -1.24
CA GLY A 13 2.16 -0.04 -0.78
C GLY A 13 0.99 -0.11 -1.77
N PHE A 14 1.27 0.04 -3.07
CA PHE A 14 0.29 -0.05 -4.13
C PHE A 14 -0.33 -1.46 -4.24
N SER A 15 0.50 -2.50 -4.21
CA SER A 15 0.02 -3.89 -4.27
C SER A 15 -0.78 -4.30 -3.03
N SER A 16 -0.41 -3.82 -1.83
CA SER A 16 -1.18 -4.08 -0.61
C SER A 16 -2.57 -3.41 -0.64
N VAL A 17 -2.65 -2.15 -1.09
CA VAL A 17 -3.94 -1.47 -1.27
C VAL A 17 -4.78 -2.16 -2.35
N GLY A 18 -4.16 -2.56 -3.45
CA GLY A 18 -4.83 -3.29 -4.54
C GLY A 18 -5.41 -4.63 -4.08
N LEU A 19 -4.67 -5.40 -3.28
CA LEU A 19 -5.14 -6.66 -2.70
C LEU A 19 -6.33 -6.46 -1.76
N CYS A 20 -6.29 -5.42 -0.92
CA CYS A 20 -7.41 -5.06 -0.04
C CYS A 20 -8.65 -4.60 -0.81
N LEU A 21 -8.46 -3.83 -1.89
CA LEU A 21 -9.56 -3.43 -2.77
C LEU A 21 -10.17 -4.64 -3.48
N TYR A 22 -9.33 -5.56 -3.95
CA TYR A 22 -9.77 -6.79 -4.58
C TYR A 22 -10.53 -7.71 -3.63
N SER A 23 -10.05 -7.90 -2.41
CA SER A 23 -10.74 -8.71 -1.39
C SER A 23 -12.09 -8.10 -1.01
N GLY A 24 -12.15 -6.79 -0.80
CA GLY A 24 -13.41 -6.11 -0.51
C GLY A 24 -14.42 -6.14 -1.67
N LEU A 25 -13.96 -6.10 -2.93
CA LEU A 25 -14.82 -6.25 -4.10
C LEU A 25 -15.28 -7.69 -4.36
N THR A 26 -14.50 -8.69 -3.96
CA THR A 26 -14.81 -10.10 -4.20
C THR A 26 -15.58 -10.77 -3.06
N VAL A 27 -15.31 -10.37 -1.82
CA VAL A 27 -15.90 -10.97 -0.61
C VAL A 27 -16.99 -10.07 -0.01
N GLY A 28 -16.94 -8.76 -0.24
CA GLY A 28 -17.99 -7.81 0.15
C GLY A 28 -17.99 -7.40 1.64
N ASP A 29 -17.19 -8.06 2.48
CA ASP A 29 -17.04 -7.75 3.90
C ASP A 29 -15.67 -7.09 4.14
N TYR A 30 -15.67 -5.76 4.38
CA TYR A 30 -14.46 -5.03 4.78
C TYR A 30 -14.22 -5.20 6.28
N GLY A 31 -13.41 -6.19 6.64
CA GLY A 31 -13.00 -6.42 8.01
C GLY A 31 -11.97 -5.39 8.53
N GLN A 32 -11.73 -5.37 9.85
CA GLN A 32 -10.69 -4.52 10.45
C GLN A 32 -9.28 -4.78 9.88
N LEU A 33 -9.00 -6.03 9.47
CA LEU A 33 -7.70 -6.41 8.90
C LEU A 33 -7.46 -5.76 7.53
N GLU A 34 -8.51 -5.63 6.71
CA GLU A 34 -8.43 -4.96 5.41
C GLU A 34 -8.28 -3.45 5.57
N LEU A 35 -8.96 -2.86 6.56
CA LEU A 35 -8.77 -1.44 6.88
C LEU A 35 -7.30 -1.15 7.25
N ILE A 36 -6.67 -2.04 8.03
CA ILE A 36 -5.26 -1.93 8.39
C ILE A 36 -4.35 -2.11 7.17
N GLN A 37 -4.66 -3.05 6.26
CA GLN A 37 -3.91 -3.20 5.00
C GLN A 37 -4.06 -1.99 4.08
N PHE A 38 -5.25 -1.39 4.03
CA PHE A 38 -5.51 -0.20 3.24
C PHE A 38 -4.73 1.00 3.79
N ILE A 39 -4.83 1.29 5.09
CA ILE A 39 -4.14 2.40 5.75
C ILE A 39 -2.63 2.17 5.77
N GLY A 40 -2.18 0.95 6.07
CA GLY A 40 -0.76 0.58 6.08
C GLY A 40 -0.15 0.63 4.68
N GLY A 41 -0.83 0.10 3.67
CA GLY A 41 -0.38 0.12 2.28
C GLY A 41 -0.33 1.53 1.70
N SER A 42 -1.35 2.36 1.95
CA SER A 42 -1.35 3.77 1.54
C SER A 42 -0.30 4.59 2.29
N GLY A 43 -0.08 4.33 3.59
CA GLY A 43 1.02 4.90 4.36
C GLY A 43 2.40 4.57 3.77
N LEU A 44 2.65 3.29 3.47
CA LEU A 44 3.89 2.84 2.82
C LEU A 44 4.08 3.46 1.44
N PHE A 45 3.01 3.64 0.68
CA PHE A 45 3.04 4.30 -0.63
C PHE A 45 3.50 5.76 -0.51
N TYR A 46 2.95 6.53 0.44
CA TYR A 46 3.34 7.92 0.66
C TYR A 46 4.75 8.04 1.25
N ILE A 47 5.14 7.16 2.17
CA ILE A 47 6.50 7.13 2.72
C ILE A 47 7.52 6.80 1.61
N GLY A 48 7.22 5.83 0.76
CA GLY A 48 8.04 5.49 -0.41
C GLY A 48 8.16 6.67 -1.40
N THR A 49 7.07 7.41 -1.59
CA THR A 49 7.05 8.64 -2.41
C THR A 49 7.94 9.72 -1.83
N ALA A 50 7.86 9.97 -0.52
CA ALA A 50 8.68 10.97 0.15
C ALA A 50 10.18 10.60 0.14
N LEU A 51 10.51 9.32 0.31
CA LEU A 51 11.88 8.78 0.23
C LEU A 51 12.46 8.77 -1.19
N ARG A 52 11.60 8.62 -2.20
CA ARG A 52 11.99 8.69 -3.62
C ARG A 52 12.16 10.13 -4.09
N SER A 53 11.39 11.07 -3.54
CA SER A 53 11.38 12.48 -3.94
C SER A 53 12.51 13.31 -3.31
N ARG A 54 13.18 12.81 -2.27
CA ARG A 54 14.40 13.40 -1.67
C ARG A 54 15.67 12.70 -2.17
#